data_AF-A0A4U0REH9-F1
#
_entry.id   AF-A0A4U0REH9-F1
#
_cell.length_a   1.000
_cell.length_b   1.000
_cell.length_c   1.000
_cell.angle_alpha   90.00
_cell.angle_beta   90.00
_cell.angle_gamma   90.00
#
_symmetry.space_group_name_H-M   'P 1'
#
loop_
_entity.id
_entity.type
_entity.pdbx_description
1 polymer ?
#
loop_
_entity_poly.entity_id
_entity_poly.type
_entity_poly.pdbx_seq_one_letter_code
_entity_poly.pdbx_strand_id
1 'polypeptide(L)'
;MARLEKMLCATLEAMLQGKKYRMPDAGGDIFDAFLHLSRARSYHQHGPNPITWEAMAAYVQVSRRPIPPHHAEIIMALDDVWMRHAGKQMAGQASGTPAAPMVSSTPLSAGLFDALMGG
;
A
#
# COMPACT_ATOMS: atom_id res chain seq x y z
N MET A 1 8.91 7.90 -22.90
CA MET A 1 8.43 7.07 -21.78
C MET A 1 9.27 7.25 -20.52
N ALA A 2 10.58 6.98 -20.54
CA ALA A 2 11.45 7.05 -19.35
C ALA A 2 11.38 8.37 -18.53
N ARG A 3 11.08 9.52 -19.15
CA ARG A 3 10.89 10.78 -18.42
C ARG A 3 9.61 10.80 -17.57
N LEU A 4 8.50 10.31 -18.12
CA LEU A 4 7.21 10.27 -17.41
C LEU A 4 7.28 9.29 -16.23
N GLU A 5 7.83 8.11 -16.47
CA GLU A 5 8.09 7.09 -15.44
C GLU A 5 8.90 7.68 -14.27
N LYS A 6 10.04 8.32 -14.56
CA LYS A 6 10.88 8.98 -13.55
C LYS A 6 10.13 10.06 -12.78
N MET A 7 9.32 10.87 -13.46
CA MET A 7 8.52 11.90 -12.80
C MET A 7 7.48 11.30 -11.86
N LEU A 8 6.73 10.28 -12.30
CA LEU A 8 5.72 9.62 -11.47
C LEU A 8 6.36 8.87 -10.29
N CYS A 9 7.49 8.20 -10.49
CA CYS A 9 8.24 7.55 -9.42
C CYS A 9 8.75 8.56 -8.38
N ALA A 10 9.31 9.69 -8.83
CA ALA A 10 9.74 10.75 -7.93
C ALA A 10 8.57 11.39 -7.16
N THR A 11 7.42 11.56 -7.81
CA THR A 11 6.19 12.03 -7.17
C THR A 11 5.71 11.05 -6.10
N LEU A 12 5.68 9.74 -6.40
CA LEU A 12 5.32 8.70 -5.44
C LEU A 12 6.29 8.68 -4.25
N GLU A 13 7.59 8.74 -4.51
CA GLU A 13 8.60 8.76 -3.46
C GLU A 13 8.44 9.99 -2.55
N ALA A 14 8.23 11.19 -3.12
CA ALA A 14 7.97 12.39 -2.34
C ALA A 14 6.69 12.27 -1.50
N MET A 15 5.62 11.70 -2.07
CA MET A 15 4.37 11.44 -1.37
C MET A 15 4.55 10.50 -0.18
N LEU A 16 5.28 9.39 -0.36
CA LEU A 16 5.56 8.40 0.69
C LEU A 16 6.45 8.96 1.79
N GLN A 17 7.29 9.96 1.48
CA GLN A 17 8.12 10.68 2.45
C GLN A 17 7.38 11.82 3.15
N GLY A 18 6.09 12.04 2.85
CA GLY A 18 5.31 13.17 3.40
C GLY A 18 5.78 14.55 2.91
N LYS A 19 6.56 14.60 1.83
CA LYS A 19 7.05 15.85 1.24
C LYS A 19 6.00 16.45 0.32
N LYS A 20 6.06 17.77 0.11
CA LYS A 20 5.27 18.43 -0.93
C LYS A 20 5.64 17.84 -2.28
N TYR A 21 4.64 17.42 -3.04
CA TYR A 21 4.80 16.89 -4.38
C TYR A 21 3.91 17.64 -5.36
N ARG A 22 4.28 17.62 -6.65
CA ARG A 22 3.43 18.08 -7.74
C ARG A 22 3.13 16.89 -8.62
N MET A 23 1.84 16.64 -8.87
CA MET A 23 1.43 15.62 -9.82
C MET A 23 1.73 16.11 -11.24
N PRO A 24 2.41 15.31 -12.09
CA PRO A 24 2.56 15.63 -13.50
C PRO A 24 1.18 15.69 -14.18
N ASP A 25 0.98 16.66 -15.09
CA ASP A 25 -0.30 16.81 -15.81
C ASP A 25 -0.60 15.59 -16.71
N ALA A 26 0.45 14.88 -17.15
CA ALA A 26 0.37 13.62 -17.87
C ALA A 26 0.55 12.43 -16.92
N GLY A 27 -0.18 11.34 -17.16
CA GLY A 27 -0.03 10.08 -16.41
C GLY A 27 -0.85 9.99 -15.12
N GLY A 28 -1.83 10.88 -14.93
CA GLY A 28 -2.78 10.79 -13.81
C GLY A 28 -3.58 9.48 -13.83
N ASP A 29 -4.00 9.03 -15.01
CA ASP A 29 -4.68 7.74 -15.21
C ASP A 29 -3.82 6.54 -14.84
N ILE A 30 -2.52 6.57 -15.17
CA ILE A 30 -1.54 5.54 -14.78
C ILE A 30 -1.41 5.50 -13.26
N PHE A 31 -1.28 6.67 -12.63
CA PHE A 31 -1.12 6.78 -11.19
C PHE A 31 -2.38 6.35 -10.44
N ASP A 32 -3.56 6.71 -10.93
CA ASP A 32 -4.84 6.25 -10.38
C ASP A 32 -4.98 4.73 -10.46
N ALA A 33 -4.59 4.13 -11.61
CA ALA A 33 -4.59 2.68 -11.77
C ALA A 33 -3.64 2.01 -10.76
N PHE A 34 -2.43 2.55 -10.57
CA PHE A 34 -1.50 2.12 -9.55
C PHE A 34 -2.12 2.23 -8.14
N LEU A 35 -2.74 3.35 -7.78
CA LEU A 35 -3.38 3.53 -6.47
C LEU A 35 -4.52 2.52 -6.26
N HIS A 36 -5.34 2.25 -7.27
CA HIS A 36 -6.41 1.25 -7.18
C HIS A 36 -5.85 -0.16 -6.97
N LEU A 37 -4.85 -0.56 -7.77
CA LEU A 37 -4.17 -1.85 -7.64
C LEU A 37 -3.48 -1.99 -6.28
N SER A 38 -2.78 -0.94 -5.84
CA SER A 38 -2.06 -0.92 -4.57
C SER A 38 -2.99 -1.03 -3.37
N ARG A 39 -4.22 -0.52 -3.46
CA ARG A 39 -5.26 -0.69 -2.42
C ARG A 39 -5.83 -2.11 -2.41
N ALA A 40 -5.90 -2.77 -3.56
CA ALA A 40 -6.44 -4.12 -3.70
C ALA A 40 -5.38 -5.22 -3.49
N ARG A 41 -4.11 -4.87 -3.19
CA ARG A 41 -3.04 -5.85 -3.04
C ARG A 41 -3.26 -6.78 -1.86
N SER A 42 -2.81 -8.01 -2.00
CA SER A 42 -2.79 -8.98 -0.90
C SER A 42 -1.58 -8.76 0.02
N TYR A 43 -1.68 -9.29 1.23
CA TYR A 43 -0.65 -9.24 2.26
C TYR A 43 -0.39 -10.66 2.79
N HIS A 44 0.84 -10.93 3.19
CA HIS A 44 1.25 -12.13 3.90
C HIS A 44 2.02 -11.77 5.18
N GLN A 45 2.47 -12.77 5.93
CA GLN A 45 3.12 -12.59 7.23
C GLN A 45 4.38 -11.71 7.18
N HIS A 46 5.05 -11.61 6.03
CA HIS A 46 6.25 -10.78 5.86
C HIS A 46 5.99 -9.48 5.10
N GLY A 47 4.73 -9.14 4.83
CA GLY A 47 4.36 -7.83 4.29
C GLY A 47 3.45 -7.89 3.07
N PRO A 48 3.36 -6.75 2.34
CA PRO A 48 2.57 -6.66 1.12
C PRO A 48 3.15 -7.52 0.00
N ASN A 49 2.29 -8.08 -0.83
CA ASN A 49 2.70 -8.67 -2.10
C ASN A 49 2.88 -7.59 -3.18
N PRO A 50 3.79 -7.79 -4.14
CA PRO A 50 3.91 -6.94 -5.32
C PRO A 50 2.65 -7.02 -6.19
N ILE A 51 2.38 -5.99 -6.98
CA ILE A 51 1.34 -6.00 -8.00
C ILE A 51 1.74 -7.01 -9.07
N THR A 52 0.80 -7.88 -9.46
CA THR A 52 1.03 -8.89 -10.48
C THR A 52 0.35 -8.55 -11.80
N TRP A 53 0.82 -9.19 -12.89
CA TRP A 53 0.21 -9.04 -14.21
C TRP A 53 -1.24 -9.55 -14.22
N GLU A 54 -1.56 -10.58 -13.44
CA GLU A 54 -2.92 -11.09 -13.28
C GLU A 54 -3.83 -10.07 -12.59
N ALA A 55 -3.35 -9.40 -11.54
CA ALA A 55 -4.09 -8.33 -10.88
C ALA A 55 -4.34 -7.16 -11.83
N MET A 56 -3.35 -6.82 -12.67
CA MET A 56 -3.50 -5.78 -13.68
C MET A 56 -4.50 -6.16 -14.77
N ALA A 57 -4.45 -7.40 -15.26
CA ALA A 57 -5.42 -7.92 -16.23
C ALA A 57 -6.85 -7.92 -15.66
N ALA A 58 -7.01 -8.37 -14.41
CA ALA A 58 -8.29 -8.33 -13.70
C ALA A 58 -8.81 -6.88 -13.54
N TYR A 59 -7.93 -5.95 -13.19
CA TYR A 59 -8.28 -4.52 -13.12
C TYR A 59 -8.77 -3.98 -14.46
N VAL A 60 -8.08 -4.28 -15.57
CA VAL A 60 -8.49 -3.87 -16.92
C VAL A 60 -9.87 -4.45 -17.26
N GLN A 61 -10.11 -5.71 -16.92
CA GLN A 61 -11.38 -6.39 -17.19
C GLN A 61 -12.55 -5.76 -16.43
N VAL A 62 -12.37 -5.49 -15.13
CA VAL A 62 -13.43 -4.95 -14.25
C VAL A 62 -13.64 -3.46 -14.50
N SER A 63 -12.56 -2.68 -14.60
CA SER A 63 -12.65 -1.22 -14.77
C SER A 63 -13.01 -0.80 -16.19
N ARG A 64 -12.84 -1.69 -17.18
CA ARG A 64 -12.99 -1.41 -18.61
C ARG A 64 -12.06 -0.29 -19.10
N ARG A 65 -10.97 -0.01 -18.37
CA ARG A 65 -9.94 0.96 -18.75
C ARG A 65 -8.72 0.20 -19.28
N PRO A 66 -8.42 0.26 -20.59
CA PRO A 66 -7.26 -0.45 -21.14
C PRO A 66 -5.96 0.17 -20.63
N ILE A 67 -5.00 -0.69 -20.27
CA ILE A 67 -3.65 -0.31 -19.88
C ILE A 67 -2.71 -0.78 -21.00
N PRO A 68 -2.16 0.13 -21.83
CA PRO A 68 -1.14 -0.22 -22.80
C PRO A 68 0.12 -0.80 -22.13
N PRO A 69 0.91 -1.65 -22.83
CA PRO A 69 2.10 -2.28 -22.23
C PRO A 69 3.08 -1.30 -21.57
N HIS A 70 3.32 -0.16 -22.21
CA HIS A 70 4.21 0.88 -21.67
C HIS A 70 3.62 1.59 -20.42
N HIS A 71 2.30 1.63 -20.24
CA HIS A 71 1.69 2.11 -18.99
C HIS A 71 1.81 1.03 -17.90
N ALA A 72 1.66 -0.25 -18.27
CA ALA A 72 1.85 -1.35 -17.35
C ALA A 72 3.28 -1.37 -16.78
N GLU A 73 4.29 -1.16 -17.62
CA GLU A 73 5.69 -1.03 -17.19
C GLU A 73 5.88 0.11 -16.17
N ILE A 74 5.23 1.26 -16.39
CA ILE A 74 5.27 2.38 -15.43
C ILE A 74 4.59 2.02 -14.11
N ILE A 75 3.46 1.30 -14.14
CA ILE A 75 2.78 0.84 -12.92
C ILE A 75 3.68 -0.11 -12.13
N MET A 76 4.40 -1.01 -12.80
CA MET A 76 5.35 -1.91 -12.16
C MET A 76 6.54 -1.13 -11.54
N ALA A 77 7.02 -0.09 -12.21
CA ALA A 77 8.06 0.79 -11.66
C ALA A 77 7.57 1.57 -10.42
N LEU A 78 6.31 2.01 -10.40
CA LEU A 78 5.69 2.61 -9.22
C LEU A 78 5.57 1.59 -8.08
N ASP A 79 5.22 0.35 -8.38
CA ASP A 79 5.14 -0.73 -7.38
C ASP A 79 6.51 -1.01 -6.74
N ASP A 80 7.57 -1.04 -7.53
CA ASP A 80 8.94 -1.19 -7.02
C ASP A 80 9.31 -0.09 -6.01
N VAL A 81 8.96 1.17 -6.29
CA VAL A 81 9.19 2.30 -5.38
C VAL A 81 8.42 2.11 -4.08
N TRP A 82 7.14 1.72 -4.20
CA TRP A 82 6.27 1.49 -3.06
C TRP A 82 6.75 0.31 -2.19
N MET A 83 7.14 -0.81 -2.81
CA MET A 83 7.64 -2.01 -2.13
C MET A 83 8.94 -1.73 -1.38
N ARG A 84 9.86 -0.96 -1.96
CA ARG A 84 11.09 -0.52 -1.27
C ARG A 84 10.77 0.33 -0.05
N HIS A 85 9.78 1.21 -0.14
CA HIS A 85 9.35 2.02 0.99
C HIS A 85 8.69 1.15 2.08
N ALA A 86 7.76 0.28 1.71
CA ALA A 86 7.09 -0.64 2.64
C ALA A 86 8.10 -1.54 3.37
N GLY A 87 9.08 -2.10 2.65
CA GLY A 87 10.15 -2.91 3.24
C GLY A 87 10.99 -2.13 4.26
N LYS A 88 11.35 -0.88 3.97
CA LYS A 88 12.05 0.00 4.92
C LYS A 88 11.22 0.26 6.19
N GLN A 89 9.92 0.51 6.03
CA GLN A 89 9.02 0.74 7.16
C GLN A 89 8.87 -0.50 8.05
N MET A 90 8.83 -1.70 7.46
CA MET A 90 8.75 -2.96 8.20
C MET A 90 10.07 -3.29 8.92
N ALA A 91 11.22 -3.08 8.27
CA ALA A 91 12.53 -3.25 8.90
C ALA A 91 12.75 -2.26 10.06
N GLY A 92 12.30 -1.01 9.89
CA GLY A 92 12.31 0.00 10.96
C GLY A 92 11.43 -0.38 12.14
N GLN A 93 10.27 -0.98 11.90
CA GLN A 93 9.38 -1.48 12.95
C GLN A 93 9.94 -2.69 13.70
N ALA A 94 10.61 -3.62 13.01
CA ALA A 94 11.27 -4.76 13.65
C ALA A 94 12.46 -4.37 14.54
N SER A 95 13.04 -3.19 14.29
CA SER A 95 14.15 -2.62 15.07
C SER A 95 13.69 -1.76 16.25
N GLY A 96 12.39 -1.41 16.31
CA GLY A 96 11.78 -0.67 17.40
C GLY A 96 11.20 -1.63 18.44
N THR A 97 11.32 -1.28 19.72
CA THR A 97 10.77 -1.98 20.89
C THR A 97 9.41 -2.62 20.58
N PRO A 98 9.15 -3.89 20.97
CA PRO A 98 7.88 -4.56 20.69
C PRO A 98 6.74 -3.64 21.08
N ALA A 99 5.83 -3.36 20.15
CA ALA A 99 4.59 -2.69 20.46
C ALA A 99 3.95 -3.49 21.60
N ALA A 100 3.96 -2.91 22.80
CA ALA A 100 3.36 -3.55 23.96
C ALA A 100 1.92 -3.94 23.56
N PRO A 101 1.47 -5.17 23.87
CA PRO A 101 0.08 -5.52 23.63
C PRO A 101 -0.78 -4.43 24.26
N MET A 102 -1.82 -4.00 23.56
CA MET A 102 -2.75 -3.00 24.06
C MET A 102 -3.46 -3.61 25.28
N VAL A 103 -2.85 -3.48 26.46
CA VAL A 103 -3.43 -3.95 27.72
C VAL A 103 -4.56 -2.99 28.02
N SER A 104 -5.80 -3.47 27.90
CA SER A 104 -6.97 -2.68 28.26
C SER A 104 -6.82 -2.21 29.71
N SER A 105 -6.94 -0.91 29.97
CA SER A 105 -6.93 -0.33 31.31
C SER A 105 -8.19 -0.64 32.12
N THR A 106 -9.08 -1.47 31.59
CA THR A 106 -10.29 -1.94 32.26
C THR A 106 -9.89 -3.11 33.17
N PRO A 107 -9.83 -2.95 34.50
CA PRO A 107 -9.65 -4.09 35.38
C PRO A 107 -10.82 -5.04 35.15
N LEU A 108 -10.53 -6.29 34.77
CA LEU A 108 -11.51 -7.37 34.74
C LEU A 108 -11.94 -7.61 36.19
N SER A 109 -12.97 -6.89 36.63
CA SER A 109 -13.60 -7.15 37.92
C SER A 109 -14.45 -8.41 37.80
N ALA A 110 -14.55 -9.19 38.88
CA ALA A 110 -15.38 -10.39 38.91
C ALA A 110 -16.83 -10.10 38.51
N GLY A 111 -17.36 -8.92 38.87
CA GLY A 111 -18.71 -8.50 38.48
C GLY A 111 -18.88 -8.24 36.98
N LEU A 112 -17.83 -7.82 36.26
CA LEU A 112 -17.88 -7.66 34.80
C LEU A 112 -17.85 -9.03 34.09
N PHE A 113 -17.13 -10.00 34.68
CA PHE A 113 -17.10 -11.37 34.18
C PHE A 113 -18.46 -12.07 34.35
N ASP A 114 -19.07 -11.99 35.53
CA ASP A 114 -20.39 -12.58 35.81
C ASP A 114 -21.50 -11.94 34.94
N ALA A 115 -21.42 -10.63 34.68
CA ALA A 115 -22.37 -9.95 33.80
C ALA A 115 -22.24 -10.36 32.32
N LEU A 116 -21.04 -10.76 31.87
CA LEU A 116 -20.79 -11.22 30.50
C LEU A 116 -21.11 -12.70 30.29
N MET A 117 -20.90 -13.52 31.33
CA MET A 117 -21.11 -14.97 31.25
C MET A 117 -22.50 -15.41 31.74
N GLY A 118 -23.31 -14.46 32.24
CA GLY A 118 -24.65 -14.71 32.75
C GLY A 118 -24.59 -15.34 34.14
N GLY A 119 -24.92 -14.53 35.16
CA GLY A 119 -25.27 -15.03 36.50
C GLY A 119 -26.59 -15.79 36.50
#